data_AF-A0A2C9L8X8-F1
#
_entry.id   AF-A0A2C9L8X8-F1
#
_cell.length_a   1.000
_cell.length_b   1.000
_cell.length_c   1.000
_cell.angle_alpha   90.00
_cell.angle_beta   90.00
_cell.angle_gamma   90.00
#
_symmetry.space_group_name_H-M   'P 1'
#
loop_
_entity.id
_entity.type
_entity.pdbx_description
1 polymer ?
#
loop_
_entity_poly.entity_id
_entity_poly.type
_entity_poly.pdbx_seq_one_letter_code
_entity_poly.pdbx_strand_id
1 'polypeptide(L)'
;MLNKVVVTGLGMVTPVGANTMQSWDNLLSGMCGIDAITIFSTDGLPCKIAAEIKTDKDSDIFFDESLYVSPKDRRKIDRFILYGIAASDQAVKDSGWVPESDYDREMTSVIVGSGIGGLPLTEDSAIRLKEYGFKKISPFTIPGILPNLLPGHIAIRNKYFGVNMSIVTACASGSHAIGNAFDMIRYGKANVVLAGGAEAALTPLSVAGFGA
;
A
#
# COMPACT_ATOMS: atom_id res chain seq x y z
N MET A 1 6.65 24.53 22.97
CA MET A 1 6.86 23.16 23.50
C MET A 1 6.60 22.17 22.36
N LEU A 2 7.29 21.03 22.35
CA LEU A 2 7.03 19.97 21.37
C LEU A 2 5.88 19.09 21.86
N ASN A 3 5.00 18.68 20.95
CA ASN A 3 3.89 17.78 21.27
C ASN A 3 4.41 16.36 21.51
N LYS A 4 3.73 15.62 22.40
CA LYS A 4 3.91 14.17 22.50
C LYS A 4 3.15 13.50 21.34
N VAL A 5 3.71 12.41 20.82
CA VAL A 5 3.12 11.64 19.74
C VAL A 5 2.85 10.23 20.25
N VAL A 6 1.68 9.67 19.92
CA VAL A 6 1.26 8.31 20.29
C VAL A 6 0.70 7.61 19.05
N VAL A 7 0.73 6.28 19.04
CA VAL A 7 0.08 5.45 18.02
C VAL A 7 -1.28 5.03 18.56
N THR A 8 -2.34 5.34 17.82
CA THR A 8 -3.73 5.07 18.24
C THR A 8 -4.43 3.97 17.45
N GLY A 9 -3.90 3.58 16.29
CA GLY A 9 -4.43 2.47 15.51
C GLY A 9 -3.42 1.89 14.53
N LEU A 10 -3.61 0.62 14.18
CA LEU A 10 -2.72 -0.17 13.32
C LEU A 10 -3.52 -0.91 12.25
N GLY A 11 -2.94 -1.03 11.06
CA GLY A 11 -3.51 -1.77 9.95
C GLY A 11 -2.41 -2.44 9.14
N MET A 12 -2.59 -3.72 8.81
CA MET A 12 -1.57 -4.51 8.11
C MET A 12 -2.22 -5.49 7.14
N VAL A 13 -1.69 -5.55 5.92
CA VAL A 13 -1.93 -6.64 4.96
C VAL A 13 -0.56 -7.22 4.62
N THR A 14 -0.36 -8.49 4.93
CA THR A 14 0.96 -9.14 4.84
C THR A 14 0.84 -10.54 4.24
N PRO A 15 1.96 -11.15 3.79
CA PRO A 15 2.00 -12.54 3.35
C PRO A 15 1.67 -13.59 4.42
N VAL A 16 1.54 -13.18 5.69
CA VAL A 16 1.18 -14.06 6.81
C VAL A 16 -0.15 -13.65 7.46
N GLY A 17 -0.91 -12.74 6.87
CA GLY A 17 -2.20 -12.34 7.41
C GLY A 17 -2.84 -11.18 6.66
N ALA A 18 -4.15 -11.22 6.50
CA ALA A 18 -4.92 -10.18 5.81
C ALA A 18 -5.28 -8.98 6.71
N ASN A 19 -5.01 -9.06 8.01
CA ASN A 19 -5.24 -7.98 8.97
C ASN A 19 -4.19 -7.96 10.10
N THR A 20 -4.20 -6.90 10.91
CA THR A 20 -3.27 -6.67 12.03
C THR A 20 -3.18 -7.86 12.99
N MET A 21 -4.31 -8.30 13.55
CA MET A 21 -4.35 -9.36 14.56
C MET A 21 -3.87 -10.69 13.99
N GLN A 22 -4.40 -11.08 12.83
CA GLN A 22 -4.00 -12.32 12.16
C GLN A 22 -2.50 -12.31 11.82
N SER A 23 -1.98 -11.21 11.26
CA SER A 23 -0.56 -11.09 10.96
C SER A 23 0.29 -11.21 12.22
N TRP A 24 -0.13 -10.55 13.31
CA TRP A 24 0.60 -10.57 14.58
C TRP A 24 0.66 -11.97 15.22
N ASP A 25 -0.48 -12.65 15.31
CA ASP A 25 -0.57 -13.99 15.89
C ASP A 25 0.26 -14.99 15.06
N ASN A 26 0.18 -14.90 13.73
CA ASN A 26 0.95 -15.76 12.84
C ASN A 26 2.46 -15.51 12.94
N LEU A 27 2.89 -14.25 13.06
CA LEU A 27 4.29 -13.91 13.32
C LEU A 27 4.79 -14.49 14.65
N LEU A 28 4.01 -14.38 15.73
CA LEU A 28 4.36 -14.95 17.03
C LEU A 28 4.41 -16.48 17.02
N SER A 29 3.60 -17.13 16.20
CA SER A 29 3.61 -18.58 16.00
C SER A 29 4.77 -19.09 15.14
N GLY A 30 5.54 -18.19 14.51
CA GLY A 30 6.62 -18.54 13.59
C GLY A 30 6.16 -18.95 12.20
N MET A 31 4.97 -18.51 11.76
CA MET A 31 4.49 -18.76 10.40
C MET A 31 5.44 -18.16 9.37
N CYS A 32 5.82 -18.96 8.38
CA CYS A 32 6.59 -18.50 7.23
C CYS A 32 5.64 -18.19 6.06
N GLY A 33 5.62 -16.95 5.59
CA GLY A 33 4.83 -16.54 4.42
C GLY A 33 5.53 -16.74 3.08
N ILE A 34 6.76 -17.25 3.07
CA ILE A 34 7.55 -17.49 1.84
C ILE A 34 7.15 -18.83 1.24
N ASP A 35 6.83 -18.83 -0.05
CA ASP A 35 6.45 -20.00 -0.81
C ASP A 35 6.90 -19.86 -2.29
N ALA A 36 6.65 -20.87 -3.12
CA ALA A 36 6.80 -20.77 -4.57
C ALA A 36 5.97 -19.60 -5.11
N ILE A 37 6.53 -18.85 -6.06
CA ILE A 37 5.79 -17.80 -6.77
C ILE A 37 4.69 -18.44 -7.61
N THR A 38 3.47 -17.95 -7.45
CA THR A 38 2.29 -18.46 -8.17
C THR A 38 1.65 -17.42 -9.09
N ILE A 39 1.91 -16.12 -8.86
CA ILE A 39 1.25 -15.04 -9.62
C ILE A 39 1.78 -14.86 -11.06
N PHE A 40 2.89 -15.50 -11.43
CA PHE A 40 3.43 -15.56 -12.79
C PHE A 40 4.37 -16.76 -12.98
N SER A 41 4.67 -17.13 -14.24
CA SER A 41 5.68 -18.17 -14.51
C SER A 41 7.10 -17.69 -14.15
N THR A 42 7.84 -18.55 -13.44
CA THR A 42 9.23 -18.29 -13.04
C THR A 42 10.27 -18.89 -13.99
N ASP A 43 9.84 -19.36 -15.17
CA ASP A 43 10.73 -19.96 -16.15
C ASP A 43 11.83 -18.99 -16.58
N GLY A 44 13.09 -19.39 -16.39
CA GLY A 44 14.25 -18.56 -16.71
C GLY A 44 14.56 -17.45 -15.70
N LEU A 45 13.82 -17.34 -14.59
CA LEU A 45 14.11 -16.38 -13.53
C LEU A 45 15.12 -16.93 -12.49
N PRO A 46 15.99 -16.06 -11.92
CA PRO A 46 17.01 -16.47 -10.95
C PRO A 46 16.42 -16.87 -9.59
N CYS A 47 15.23 -16.38 -9.24
CA CYS A 47 14.51 -16.72 -8.01
C CYS A 47 13.10 -17.23 -8.32
N LYS A 48 12.64 -18.22 -7.54
CA LYS A 48 11.36 -18.90 -7.73
C LYS A 48 10.44 -18.87 -6.50
N ILE A 49 10.87 -18.18 -5.45
CA ILE A 49 10.13 -18.07 -4.19
C ILE A 49 9.89 -16.61 -3.84
N ALA A 50 8.76 -16.32 -3.19
CA ALA A 50 8.42 -15.00 -2.69
C ALA A 50 7.41 -15.11 -1.54
N ALA A 51 7.15 -13.99 -0.87
CA ALA A 51 6.10 -13.88 0.12
C ALA A 51 4.91 -13.13 -0.50
N GLU A 52 3.92 -13.89 -0.98
CA GLU A 52 2.72 -13.35 -1.66
C GLU A 52 1.59 -13.07 -0.66
N ILE A 53 0.90 -11.94 -0.81
CA ILE A 53 -0.41 -11.75 -0.16
C ILE A 53 -1.39 -12.75 -0.78
N LYS A 54 -1.98 -13.61 0.06
CA LYS A 54 -2.86 -14.69 -0.41
C LYS A 54 -4.24 -14.13 -0.78
N THR A 55 -4.59 -14.20 -2.05
CA THR A 55 -5.90 -13.80 -2.59
C THR A 55 -6.76 -14.99 -3.03
N ASP A 56 -6.32 -16.20 -2.72
CA ASP A 56 -7.11 -17.42 -2.87
C ASP A 56 -8.09 -17.56 -1.70
N LYS A 57 -9.36 -17.84 -2.03
CA LYS A 57 -10.45 -17.99 -1.05
C LYS A 57 -10.27 -19.20 -0.14
N ASP A 58 -9.51 -20.19 -0.58
CA ASP A 58 -9.25 -21.40 0.19
C ASP A 58 -8.10 -21.22 1.21
N SER A 59 -7.47 -20.04 1.25
CA SER A 59 -6.41 -19.72 2.20
C SER A 59 -6.97 -19.24 3.55
N ASP A 60 -6.43 -19.77 4.66
CA ASP A 60 -6.77 -19.30 6.02
C ASP A 60 -6.41 -17.82 6.27
N ILE A 61 -5.53 -17.25 5.43
CA ILE A 61 -5.08 -15.86 5.47
C ILE A 61 -5.57 -15.07 4.23
N PHE A 62 -6.71 -15.47 3.67
CA PHE A 62 -7.31 -14.86 2.48
C PHE A 62 -7.54 -13.35 2.64
N PHE A 63 -6.98 -12.58 1.71
CA PHE A 63 -7.21 -11.16 1.54
C PHE A 63 -8.35 -10.91 0.53
N ASP A 64 -9.55 -10.62 1.05
CA ASP A 64 -10.70 -10.26 0.22
C ASP A 64 -10.62 -8.80 -0.26
N GLU A 65 -10.08 -8.63 -1.46
CA GLU A 65 -9.98 -7.32 -2.12
C GLU A 65 -11.33 -6.60 -2.28
N SER A 66 -12.44 -7.34 -2.34
CA SER A 66 -13.78 -6.79 -2.60
C SER A 66 -14.33 -5.97 -1.44
N LEU A 67 -13.80 -6.17 -0.23
CA LEU A 67 -14.15 -5.40 0.96
C LEU A 67 -13.65 -3.95 0.91
N TYR A 68 -12.62 -3.68 0.10
CA TYR A 68 -11.90 -2.40 0.12
C TYR A 68 -12.14 -1.56 -1.13
N VAL A 69 -12.10 -2.21 -2.31
CA VAL A 69 -12.20 -1.53 -3.60
C VAL A 69 -13.11 -2.30 -4.55
N SER A 70 -14.05 -1.56 -5.16
CA SER A 70 -15.00 -2.13 -6.13
C SER A 70 -14.26 -2.77 -7.31
N PRO A 71 -14.80 -3.84 -7.94
CA PRO A 71 -14.19 -4.44 -9.13
C PRO A 71 -13.95 -3.43 -10.27
N LYS A 72 -14.80 -2.40 -10.37
CA LYS A 72 -14.67 -1.32 -11.38
C LYS A 72 -13.46 -0.44 -11.10
N ASP A 73 -13.19 -0.12 -9.84
CA ASP A 73 -12.10 0.76 -9.44
C ASP A 73 -10.77 0.03 -9.31
N ARG A 74 -10.78 -1.27 -8.97
CA ARG A 74 -9.57 -2.13 -8.99
C ARG A 74 -8.88 -2.15 -10.35
N ARG A 75 -9.64 -2.03 -11.45
CA ARG A 75 -9.06 -1.95 -12.81
C ARG A 75 -8.35 -0.64 -13.12
N LYS A 76 -8.40 0.35 -12.24
CA LYS A 76 -7.85 1.70 -12.43
C LYS A 76 -6.61 1.97 -11.56
N ILE A 77 -6.29 1.05 -10.66
CA ILE A 77 -5.21 1.19 -9.68
C ILE A 77 -4.30 -0.04 -9.72
N ASP A 78 -3.05 0.13 -9.36
CA ASP A 78 -2.17 -1.01 -9.10
C ASP A 78 -2.44 -1.63 -7.71
N ARG A 79 -1.97 -2.87 -7.50
CA ARG A 79 -2.12 -3.63 -6.26
C ARG A 79 -1.52 -2.92 -5.05
N PHE A 80 -0.45 -2.14 -5.18
CA PHE A 80 0.12 -1.43 -4.03
C PHE A 80 -0.87 -0.41 -3.44
N ILE A 81 -1.67 0.24 -4.29
CA ILE A 81 -2.72 1.18 -3.86
C ILE A 81 -3.81 0.42 -3.11
N LEU A 82 -4.23 -0.75 -3.63
CA LEU A 82 -5.23 -1.60 -2.98
C LEU A 82 -4.78 -2.04 -1.59
N TYR A 83 -3.57 -2.57 -1.45
CA TYR A 83 -3.03 -3.00 -0.15
C TYR A 83 -2.92 -1.83 0.82
N GLY A 84 -2.44 -0.68 0.33
CA GLY A 84 -2.35 0.54 1.15
C GLY A 84 -3.71 1.06 1.60
N ILE A 85 -4.75 1.04 0.75
CA ILE A 85 -6.13 1.38 1.14
C ILE A 85 -6.62 0.42 2.21
N ALA A 86 -6.43 -0.89 2.03
CA ALA A 86 -6.90 -1.87 2.99
C ALA A 86 -6.25 -1.74 4.37
N ALA A 87 -4.92 -1.58 4.42
CA ALA A 87 -4.20 -1.30 5.66
C ALA A 87 -4.63 0.03 6.29
N SER A 88 -4.88 1.06 5.47
CA SER A 88 -5.36 2.35 5.96
C SER A 88 -6.75 2.26 6.59
N ASP A 89 -7.68 1.57 5.94
CA ASP A 89 -9.04 1.37 6.45
C ASP A 89 -9.02 0.57 7.77
N GLN A 90 -8.12 -0.41 7.91
CA GLN A 90 -7.90 -1.12 9.18
C GLN A 90 -7.38 -0.19 10.28
N ALA A 91 -6.36 0.62 9.99
CA ALA A 91 -5.76 1.53 10.98
C ALA A 91 -6.73 2.62 11.45
N VAL A 92 -7.50 3.22 10.55
CA VAL A 92 -8.52 4.23 10.89
C VAL A 92 -9.64 3.60 11.73
N LYS A 93 -10.06 2.38 11.39
CA LYS A 93 -11.06 1.64 12.16
C LYS A 93 -10.56 1.31 13.57
N ASP A 94 -9.32 0.84 13.69
CA ASP A 94 -8.68 0.49 14.97
C ASP A 94 -8.52 1.72 15.87
N SER A 95 -8.19 2.88 15.29
CA SER A 95 -8.06 4.12 16.07
C SER A 95 -9.39 4.76 16.46
N GLY A 96 -10.49 4.37 15.83
CA GLY A 96 -11.79 5.03 15.99
C GLY A 96 -11.82 6.50 15.56
N TRP A 97 -10.87 6.94 14.72
CA TRP A 97 -10.76 8.36 14.35
C TRP A 97 -11.84 8.74 13.33
N VAL A 98 -12.69 9.69 13.71
CA VAL A 98 -13.71 10.28 12.83
C VAL A 98 -13.62 11.79 12.96
N PRO A 99 -13.27 12.54 11.89
CA PRO A 99 -13.22 14.00 11.98
C PRO A 99 -14.63 14.58 12.15
N GLU A 100 -14.81 15.40 13.18
CA GLU A 100 -16.12 15.98 13.55
C GLU A 100 -16.33 17.39 12.96
N SER A 101 -15.25 18.05 12.54
CA SER A 101 -15.25 19.39 11.95
C SER A 101 -14.35 19.50 10.72
N ASP A 102 -14.51 20.57 9.94
CA ASP A 102 -13.58 20.86 8.83
C ASP A 102 -12.16 21.11 9.33
N TYR A 103 -12.01 21.70 10.52
CA TYR A 103 -10.72 21.84 11.18
C TYR A 103 -10.06 20.49 11.47
N ASP A 104 -10.82 19.49 11.94
CA ASP A 104 -10.26 18.13 12.15
C ASP A 104 -9.80 17.52 10.84
N ARG A 105 -10.52 17.76 9.73
CA ARG A 105 -10.13 17.30 8.40
C ARG A 105 -8.83 17.96 7.93
N GLU A 106 -8.72 19.27 8.09
CA GLU A 106 -7.52 20.06 7.76
C GLU A 106 -6.32 19.69 8.63
N MET A 107 -6.56 19.28 9.89
CA MET A 107 -5.54 18.81 10.81
C MET A 107 -5.28 17.31 10.74
N THR A 108 -5.93 16.60 9.82
CA THR A 108 -5.65 15.18 9.50
C THR A 108 -4.87 15.08 8.20
N SER A 109 -3.63 14.59 8.29
CA SER A 109 -2.73 14.43 7.15
C SER A 109 -2.57 12.95 6.76
N VAL A 110 -2.09 12.70 5.54
CA VAL A 110 -1.78 11.36 5.02
C VAL A 110 -0.37 11.37 4.43
N ILE A 111 0.53 10.58 5.02
CA ILE A 111 1.92 10.46 4.59
C ILE A 111 2.26 8.99 4.46
N VAL A 112 2.17 8.44 3.25
CA VAL A 112 2.45 7.01 3.00
C VAL A 112 3.40 6.83 1.85
N GLY A 113 4.40 5.96 2.05
CA GLY A 113 5.43 5.67 1.08
C GLY A 113 5.15 4.44 0.22
N SER A 114 5.77 4.41 -0.95
CA SER A 114 5.97 3.19 -1.74
C SER A 114 7.40 3.23 -2.26
N GLY A 115 8.07 2.09 -2.38
CA GLY A 115 9.45 2.05 -2.86
C GLY A 115 9.50 2.25 -4.37
N ILE A 116 8.69 1.50 -5.09
CA ILE A 116 8.62 1.46 -6.54
C ILE A 116 7.27 1.97 -7.06
N GLY A 117 6.18 1.69 -6.36
CA GLY A 117 4.82 2.03 -6.80
C GLY A 117 4.22 0.94 -7.68
N GLY A 118 3.48 1.33 -8.71
CA GLY A 118 2.69 0.38 -9.52
C GLY A 118 3.51 -0.35 -10.58
N LEU A 119 4.51 -1.12 -10.16
CA LEU A 119 5.37 -1.87 -11.07
C LEU A 119 4.61 -2.92 -11.92
N PRO A 120 3.67 -3.73 -11.37
CA PRO A 120 2.90 -4.69 -12.16
C PRO A 120 2.15 -4.03 -13.33
N LEU A 121 1.42 -2.93 -13.05
CA LEU A 121 0.69 -2.19 -14.08
C LEU A 121 1.64 -1.47 -15.04
N THR A 122 2.81 -1.03 -14.59
CA THR A 122 3.85 -0.43 -15.44
C THR A 122 4.35 -1.43 -16.47
N GLU A 123 4.68 -2.65 -16.06
CA GLU A 123 5.14 -3.72 -16.94
C GLU A 123 4.09 -4.12 -17.98
N ASP A 124 2.86 -4.41 -17.54
CA ASP A 124 1.75 -4.72 -18.45
C ASP A 124 1.53 -3.59 -19.45
N SER A 125 1.52 -2.34 -18.99
CA SER A 125 1.32 -1.19 -19.86
C SER A 125 2.46 -0.99 -20.87
N ALA A 126 3.70 -1.26 -20.48
CA ALA A 126 4.85 -1.19 -21.38
C ALA A 126 4.78 -2.25 -22.49
N ILE A 127 4.41 -3.49 -22.13
CA ILE A 127 4.19 -4.59 -23.10
C ILE A 127 3.05 -4.22 -24.04
N ARG A 128 1.91 -3.78 -23.51
CA ARG A 128 0.75 -3.38 -24.32
C ARG A 128 1.05 -2.22 -25.26
N LEU A 129 1.85 -1.25 -24.82
CA LEU A 129 2.28 -0.12 -25.64
C LEU A 129 3.11 -0.61 -26.83
N LYS A 130 4.06 -1.53 -26.57
CA LYS A 130 4.93 -2.11 -27.59
C LYS A 130 4.15 -2.96 -28.59
N GLU A 131 3.25 -3.83 -28.12
CA GLU A 131 2.54 -4.79 -28.96
C GLU A 131 1.36 -4.17 -29.73
N TYR A 132 0.64 -3.23 -29.11
CA TYR A 132 -0.64 -2.76 -29.64
C TYR A 132 -0.73 -1.23 -29.83
N GLY A 133 0.32 -0.49 -29.47
CA GLY A 133 0.39 0.96 -29.61
C GLY A 133 -0.45 1.74 -28.59
N PHE A 134 -0.30 3.07 -28.61
CA PHE A 134 -0.81 3.97 -27.56
C PHE A 134 -2.34 3.90 -27.35
N LYS A 135 -3.12 3.59 -28.40
CA LYS A 135 -4.58 3.50 -28.33
C LYS A 135 -5.08 2.39 -27.40
N LYS A 136 -4.22 1.43 -27.02
CA LYS A 136 -4.56 0.34 -26.09
C LYS A 136 -4.15 0.60 -24.64
N ILE A 137 -3.59 1.78 -24.37
CA ILE A 137 -3.22 2.20 -23.02
C ILE A 137 -4.43 2.82 -22.32
N SER A 138 -4.68 2.36 -21.09
CA SER A 138 -5.76 2.87 -20.26
C SER A 138 -5.47 4.32 -19.86
N PRO A 139 -6.47 5.22 -19.86
CA PRO A 139 -6.29 6.57 -19.29
C PRO A 139 -5.98 6.54 -17.79
N PHE A 140 -6.22 5.42 -17.11
CA PHE A 140 -5.91 5.22 -15.70
C PHE A 140 -4.50 4.67 -15.45
N THR A 141 -3.70 4.45 -16.49
CA THR A 141 -2.34 3.90 -16.33
C THR A 141 -1.49 4.77 -15.42
N ILE A 142 -1.34 6.06 -15.75
CA ILE A 142 -0.51 6.98 -14.95
C ILE A 142 -1.09 7.19 -13.53
N PRO A 143 -2.39 7.47 -13.35
CA PRO A 143 -2.98 7.51 -12.00
C PRO A 143 -2.83 6.20 -11.21
N GLY A 144 -2.79 5.05 -11.88
CA GLY A 144 -2.71 3.75 -11.23
C GLY A 144 -1.31 3.40 -10.73
N ILE A 145 -0.25 3.99 -11.29
CA ILE A 145 1.15 3.58 -10.99
C ILE A 145 1.91 4.55 -10.08
N LEU A 146 1.50 5.82 -10.03
CA LEU A 146 2.25 6.85 -9.32
C LEU A 146 2.18 6.66 -7.79
N PRO A 147 3.32 6.59 -7.06
CA PRO A 147 3.33 6.37 -5.60
C PRO A 147 2.46 7.34 -4.80
N ASN A 148 2.40 8.62 -5.21
CA ASN A 148 1.62 9.66 -4.54
C ASN A 148 0.11 9.52 -4.71
N LEU A 149 -0.38 8.57 -5.51
CA LEU A 149 -1.82 8.33 -5.66
C LEU A 149 -2.36 7.48 -4.52
N LEU A 150 -1.54 6.67 -3.84
CA LEU A 150 -1.94 5.98 -2.61
C LEU A 150 -2.42 6.96 -1.51
N PRO A 151 -1.61 7.93 -1.03
CA PRO A 151 -2.09 8.91 -0.06
C PRO A 151 -3.26 9.74 -0.60
N GLY A 152 -3.31 10.01 -1.91
CA GLY A 152 -4.45 10.66 -2.57
C GLY A 152 -5.76 9.88 -2.41
N HIS A 153 -5.74 8.57 -2.70
CA HIS A 153 -6.91 7.70 -2.54
C HIS A 153 -7.39 7.64 -1.10
N ILE A 154 -6.48 7.50 -0.14
CA ILE A 154 -6.80 7.48 1.29
C ILE A 154 -7.48 8.79 1.72
N ALA A 155 -6.89 9.94 1.34
CA ALA A 155 -7.41 11.24 1.72
C ALA A 155 -8.80 11.51 1.12
N ILE A 156 -9.04 11.13 -0.14
CA ILE A 156 -10.35 11.27 -0.79
C ILE A 156 -11.40 10.42 -0.07
N ARG A 157 -11.09 9.16 0.25
CA ARG A 157 -12.02 8.24 0.92
C ARG A 157 -12.44 8.74 2.30
N ASN A 158 -11.50 9.28 3.06
CA ASN A 158 -11.74 9.70 4.44
C ASN A 158 -12.02 11.20 4.59
N LYS A 159 -11.96 11.96 3.49
CA LYS A 159 -12.08 13.42 3.45
C LYS A 159 -11.11 14.09 4.44
N TYR A 160 -9.84 13.72 4.31
CA TYR A 160 -8.72 14.35 5.02
C TYR A 160 -8.12 15.44 4.14
N PHE A 161 -7.97 16.64 4.68
CA PHE A 161 -7.60 17.86 3.95
C PHE A 161 -6.26 18.45 4.40
N GLY A 162 -5.58 17.81 5.36
CA GLY A 162 -4.21 18.16 5.73
C GLY A 162 -3.19 17.79 4.67
N VAL A 163 -1.92 17.73 5.06
CA VAL A 163 -0.83 17.40 4.14
C VAL A 163 -1.04 16.02 3.53
N ASN A 164 -0.97 15.97 2.20
CA ASN A 164 -1.02 14.73 1.42
C ASN A 164 0.31 14.55 0.69
N MET A 165 1.09 13.54 1.08
CA MET A 165 2.44 13.35 0.58
C MET A 165 2.81 11.87 0.49
N SER A 166 3.66 11.54 -0.46
CA SER A 166 4.33 10.23 -0.51
C SER A 166 5.84 10.40 -0.37
N ILE A 167 6.44 9.51 0.43
CA ILE A 167 7.89 9.42 0.62
C ILE A 167 8.40 8.21 -0.15
N VAL A 168 9.34 8.45 -1.06
CA VAL A 168 9.93 7.41 -1.92
C VAL A 168 11.44 7.37 -1.66
N THR A 169 11.86 6.41 -0.83
CA THR A 169 13.25 6.21 -0.40
C THR A 169 13.58 4.71 -0.35
N ALA A 170 13.15 3.97 -1.37
CA ALA A 170 13.30 2.52 -1.49
C ALA A 170 12.79 1.78 -0.22
N CYS A 171 13.58 0.87 0.34
CA CYS A 171 13.22 0.07 1.52
C CYS A 171 12.84 0.92 2.75
N ALA A 172 13.33 2.16 2.83
CA ALA A 172 13.07 3.07 3.94
C ALA A 172 11.78 3.90 3.76
N SER A 173 11.08 3.80 2.62
CA SER A 173 9.89 4.63 2.32
C SER A 173 8.86 4.66 3.44
N GLY A 174 8.48 3.49 3.98
CA GLY A 174 7.49 3.42 5.06
C GLY A 174 8.01 4.02 6.37
N SER A 175 9.24 3.72 6.76
CA SER A 175 9.86 4.24 7.98
C SER A 175 10.07 5.75 7.92
N HIS A 176 10.51 6.28 6.79
CA HIS A 176 10.66 7.73 6.60
C HIS A 176 9.30 8.44 6.55
N ALA A 177 8.26 7.82 5.99
CA ALA A 177 6.90 8.35 6.03
C ALA A 177 6.40 8.47 7.49
N ILE A 178 6.60 7.45 8.31
CA ILE A 178 6.29 7.49 9.76
C ILE A 178 7.12 8.55 10.48
N GLY A 179 8.42 8.68 10.18
CA GLY A 179 9.27 9.72 10.76
C GLY A 179 8.81 11.14 10.42
N ASN A 180 8.44 11.39 9.16
CA ASN A 180 7.88 12.68 8.73
C ASN A 180 6.54 12.98 9.43
N ALA A 181 5.68 11.97 9.58
CA ALA A 181 4.42 12.09 10.30
C ALA A 181 4.61 12.42 11.78
N PHE A 182 5.57 11.75 12.43
CA PHE A 182 5.98 12.04 13.80
C PHE A 182 6.40 13.50 13.96
N ASP A 183 7.28 14.01 13.09
CA ASP A 183 7.73 15.40 13.13
C ASP A 183 6.57 16.38 12.91
N MET A 184 5.65 16.08 11.98
CA MET A 184 4.47 16.91 11.75
C MET A 184 3.61 17.09 13.00
N ILE A 185 3.31 16.00 13.72
CA ILE A 185 2.53 16.08 14.97
C ILE A 185 3.35 16.79 16.05
N ARG A 186 4.63 16.43 16.19
CA ARG A 186 5.55 16.97 17.20
C ARG A 186 5.71 18.48 17.09
N TYR A 187 5.72 19.03 15.88
CA TYR A 187 5.80 20.47 15.59
C TYR A 187 4.42 21.16 15.50
N GLY A 188 3.31 20.45 15.75
CA GLY A 188 1.96 21.02 15.73
C GLY A 188 1.43 21.37 14.33
N LYS A 189 1.97 20.74 13.28
CA LYS A 189 1.51 20.92 11.89
C LYS A 189 0.32 20.03 11.52
N ALA A 190 0.05 19.00 12.32
CA ALA A 190 -1.12 18.13 12.22
C ALA A 190 -1.48 17.60 13.61
N ASN A 191 -2.75 17.27 13.81
CA ASN A 191 -3.22 16.60 15.03
C ASN A 191 -3.24 15.08 14.84
N VAL A 192 -3.57 14.64 13.62
CA VAL A 192 -3.63 13.23 13.23
C VAL A 192 -2.88 13.07 11.92
N VAL A 193 -2.08 12.01 11.81
CA VAL A 193 -1.43 11.64 10.55
C VAL A 193 -1.59 10.15 10.34
N LEU A 194 -2.18 9.76 9.22
CA LEU A 194 -2.11 8.38 8.77
C LEU A 194 -0.77 8.17 8.06
N ALA A 195 0.05 7.26 8.57
CA ALA A 195 1.40 7.04 8.05
C ALA A 195 1.79 5.56 7.94
N GLY A 196 2.70 5.27 7.00
CA GLY A 196 3.17 3.91 6.72
C GLY A 196 3.66 3.76 5.30
N GLY A 197 3.48 2.57 4.72
CA GLY A 197 3.78 2.34 3.30
C GLY A 197 3.12 1.09 2.75
N ALA A 198 3.12 0.97 1.42
CA ALA A 198 2.61 -0.20 0.71
C ALA A 198 3.42 -0.47 -0.55
N GLU A 199 3.53 -1.74 -0.92
CA GLU A 199 4.29 -2.19 -2.08
C GLU A 199 3.62 -3.41 -2.72
N ALA A 200 3.76 -3.55 -4.03
CA ALA A 200 3.29 -4.71 -4.78
C ALA A 200 4.21 -5.08 -5.95
N ALA A 201 5.52 -4.89 -5.75
CA ALA A 201 6.54 -5.03 -6.79
C ALA A 201 6.99 -6.48 -7.06
N LEU A 202 6.17 -7.49 -6.76
CA LEU A 202 6.45 -8.87 -7.16
C LEU A 202 6.03 -9.06 -8.63
N THR A 203 7.02 -9.01 -9.51
CA THR A 203 6.87 -9.10 -10.96
C THR A 203 8.08 -9.80 -11.60
N PRO A 204 7.99 -10.30 -12.84
CA PRO A 204 9.13 -10.88 -13.54
C PRO A 204 10.31 -9.90 -13.67
N LEU A 205 10.05 -8.62 -13.99
CA LEU A 205 11.11 -7.61 -14.11
C LEU A 205 11.80 -7.35 -12.77
N SER A 206 11.04 -7.28 -11.67
CA SER A 206 11.60 -7.08 -10.33
C SER A 206 12.49 -8.26 -9.95
N VAL A 207 12.01 -9.49 -10.12
CA VAL A 207 12.77 -10.70 -9.82
C VAL A 207 14.04 -10.78 -10.67
N ALA A 208 13.93 -10.51 -11.98
CA ALA A 208 15.09 -10.50 -12.86
C ALA A 208 16.07 -9.38 -12.51
N GLY A 209 15.58 -8.17 -12.23
CA GLY A 209 16.41 -6.99 -11.97
C GLY A 209 17.15 -7.05 -10.64
N PHE A 210 16.53 -7.57 -9.58
CA PHE A 210 17.19 -7.74 -8.28
C PHE A 210 18.03 -9.01 -8.18
N GLY A 211 17.78 -10.01 -9.03
CA GLY A 211 18.51 -11.27 -9.06
C GLY A 211 19.62 -11.35 -10.12
N ALA A 212 19.87 -10.28 -10.87
CA ALA A 212 20.92 -10.18 -11.88
C ALA A 212 22.32 -9.98 -11.29
#